data_AF-A0A6L6VFC4-F1
#
_entry.id   AF-A0A6L6VFC4-F1
#
_cell.length_a   1.000
_cell.length_b   1.000
_cell.length_c   1.000
_cell.angle_alpha   90.00
_cell.angle_beta   90.00
_cell.angle_gamma   90.00
#
_symmetry.space_group_name_H-M   'P 1'
#
loop_
_entity.id
_entity.type
_entity.pdbx_description
1 polymer ?
#
loop_
_entity_poly.entity_id
_entity_poly.type
_entity_poly.pdbx_seq_one_letter_code
_entity_poly.pdbx_strand_id
1 'polypeptide(L)'
;MEFLDRPTQFEERTGPAYWIDEAIWGHRLHDEQSPWLTFLEFLTVLLSEHREGRALSEATYNSLSYKPQLQLRLRNLVFNNPHVMTVRAEAGSDEAAWSLWLEKMAATAGGIDKPDFSYLRDRFETFDDFAAVLNFLQGSAIEGSSNKRWSSKFVFPFGPHSLFEDVNVKPNGSVSNDRRFFARTGEILYLMLSRSKHADDLRALLTSRFLDQPPPYDAMARALQGDIQLAKAERGGAYLPCSQHPAFDRMAEDWLAILKLPIPGHDAIPHLVTTAGLNLLLYQLDRARELLGHSPVELVCEIVSPKKSVVRDLSADSYQQNNMLPHLAIEHFIMRIAETPAWTAAVASDEPVLRASDLMQREFGWPDGEDDETVVDPKQLLDELLKKATTRHKQHVGKIHATWSRAIGLSSRRSSRRVRYAPTDRLLKTLVVACVDNRLEFKDFLARLHQRYGIVIGDAQARPFIDAGTADQEDFSDNGHRLEERLASLGLLRRLSDSCAYVENPFQRARAE
;
A
#
# COMPACT_ATOMS: atom_id res chain seq x y z
N MET A 1 -18.41 15.96 -1.02
CA MET A 1 -17.19 15.19 -1.35
C MET A 1 -16.62 15.76 -2.65
N GLU A 2 -15.33 16.12 -2.68
CA GLU A 2 -14.66 16.63 -3.88
C GLU A 2 -14.32 15.48 -4.86
N PHE A 3 -14.38 15.78 -6.16
CA PHE A 3 -13.91 14.96 -7.27
C PHE A 3 -13.14 15.85 -8.25
N LEU A 4 -11.81 15.70 -8.32
CA LEU A 4 -10.99 16.42 -9.30
C LEU A 4 -11.26 15.89 -10.71
N ASP A 5 -11.06 16.72 -11.73
CA ASP A 5 -11.30 16.32 -13.12
C ASP A 5 -10.42 15.15 -13.55
N ARG A 6 -10.97 14.31 -14.44
CA ARG A 6 -10.23 13.21 -15.06
C ARG A 6 -9.02 13.79 -15.83
N PRO A 7 -7.80 13.31 -15.60
CA PRO A 7 -6.63 13.78 -16.33
C PRO A 7 -6.67 13.23 -17.76
N THR A 8 -7.02 14.07 -18.73
CA THR A 8 -7.11 13.72 -20.16
C THR A 8 -5.76 13.75 -20.89
N GLN A 9 -4.73 14.34 -20.27
CA GLN A 9 -3.42 14.56 -20.90
C GLN A 9 -2.54 13.30 -21.00
N PHE A 10 -2.83 12.28 -20.18
CA PHE A 10 -2.03 11.05 -20.08
C PHE A 10 -2.85 9.80 -20.41
N GLU A 11 -3.92 9.93 -21.22
CA GLU A 11 -4.74 8.79 -21.60
C GLU A 11 -3.89 7.76 -22.36
N GLU A 12 -3.51 6.72 -21.61
CA GLU A 12 -3.02 5.51 -22.20
C GLU A 12 -4.15 4.90 -23.03
N ARG A 13 -3.82 4.42 -24.23
CA ARG A 13 -4.71 3.64 -25.10
C ARG A 13 -5.35 2.42 -24.40
N THR A 14 -4.89 2.07 -23.19
CA THR A 14 -5.35 0.97 -22.34
C THR A 14 -5.91 1.44 -20.98
N GLY A 15 -6.38 2.69 -20.88
CA GLY A 15 -7.06 3.22 -19.69
C GLY A 15 -8.30 2.39 -19.32
N PRO A 16 -8.87 2.58 -18.11
CA PRO A 16 -10.05 1.83 -17.69
C PRO A 16 -11.21 2.11 -18.67
N ALA A 17 -11.96 1.07 -19.02
CA ALA A 17 -13.10 1.19 -19.93
C ALA A 17 -14.21 2.12 -19.41
N TYR A 18 -14.27 2.33 -18.09
CA TYR A 18 -15.17 3.27 -17.41
C TYR A 18 -14.48 3.84 -16.17
N TRP A 19 -14.75 5.11 -15.84
CA TRP A 19 -14.08 5.91 -14.80
C TRP A 19 -14.94 6.02 -13.53
N ILE A 20 -14.91 4.97 -12.70
CA ILE A 20 -15.74 4.88 -11.49
C ILE A 20 -14.90 4.73 -10.24
N ASP A 21 -14.20 3.60 -10.08
CA ASP A 21 -13.29 3.39 -8.95
C ASP A 21 -12.24 4.51 -8.86
N GLU A 22 -11.71 4.88 -10.03
CA GLU A 22 -10.72 5.93 -10.19
C GLU A 22 -11.25 7.27 -9.69
N ALA A 23 -12.49 7.63 -10.01
CA ALA A 23 -13.12 8.86 -9.54
C ALA A 23 -13.27 8.88 -8.01
N ILE A 24 -13.61 7.75 -7.38
CA ILE A 24 -13.89 7.71 -5.94
C ILE A 24 -12.59 7.70 -5.13
N TRP A 25 -11.63 6.84 -5.51
CA TRP A 25 -10.45 6.53 -4.70
C TRP A 25 -9.10 6.88 -5.35
N GLY A 26 -9.05 7.09 -6.66
CA GLY A 26 -7.81 7.30 -7.40
C GLY A 26 -7.42 6.11 -8.27
N HIS A 27 -6.39 6.29 -9.10
CA HIS A 27 -5.97 5.30 -10.07
C HIS A 27 -5.47 3.98 -9.45
N ARG A 28 -6.16 2.87 -9.75
CA ARG A 28 -5.70 1.48 -9.52
C ARG A 28 -5.22 1.16 -8.09
N LEU A 29 -6.07 1.37 -7.09
CA LEU A 29 -5.91 0.61 -5.84
C LEU A 29 -6.00 -0.90 -6.15
N HIS A 30 -4.93 -1.66 -5.90
CA HIS A 30 -4.83 -3.06 -6.32
C HIS A 30 -4.53 -4.00 -5.14
N ASP A 31 -5.33 -5.06 -4.98
CA ASP A 31 -5.25 -5.97 -3.83
C ASP A 31 -3.97 -6.83 -3.82
N GLU A 32 -3.44 -7.17 -5.01
CA GLU A 32 -2.18 -7.91 -5.13
C GLU A 32 -0.93 -7.04 -4.92
N GLN A 33 -1.06 -5.71 -4.97
CA GLN A 33 0.00 -4.82 -4.53
C GLN A 33 -0.07 -4.71 -3.01
N SER A 34 0.73 -5.50 -2.32
CA SER A 34 0.73 -5.49 -0.85
C SER A 34 1.17 -4.13 -0.28
N PRO A 35 0.93 -3.85 1.02
CA PRO A 35 1.47 -2.65 1.66
C PRO A 35 2.99 -2.51 1.50
N TRP A 36 3.72 -3.62 1.46
CA TRP A 36 5.17 -3.62 1.18
C TRP A 36 5.46 -3.12 -0.24
N LEU A 37 4.79 -3.67 -1.25
CA LEU A 37 4.98 -3.28 -2.65
C LEU A 37 4.48 -1.85 -2.92
N THR A 38 3.47 -1.40 -2.18
CA THR A 38 3.02 0.01 -2.17
C THR A 38 4.11 0.94 -1.66
N PHE A 39 4.76 0.59 -0.54
CA PHE A 39 5.86 1.36 0.02
C PHE A 39 7.09 1.37 -0.90
N LEU A 40 7.42 0.23 -1.54
CA LEU A 40 8.50 0.17 -2.52
C LEU A 40 8.21 1.06 -3.73
N GLU A 41 7.00 1.00 -4.30
CA GLU A 41 6.62 1.88 -5.40
C GLU A 41 6.71 3.36 -4.98
N PHE A 42 6.22 3.72 -3.79
CA PHE A 42 6.40 5.05 -3.21
C PHE A 42 7.87 5.48 -3.17
N LEU A 43 8.77 4.63 -2.66
CA LEU A 43 10.20 4.95 -2.61
C LEU A 43 10.81 5.11 -4.01
N THR A 44 10.35 4.36 -5.02
CA THR A 44 10.82 4.56 -6.40
C THR A 44 10.40 5.91 -6.98
N VAL A 45 9.17 6.36 -6.68
CA VAL A 45 8.69 7.70 -7.07
C VAL A 45 9.51 8.77 -6.33
N LEU A 46 9.65 8.63 -5.01
CA LEU A 46 10.42 9.55 -4.17
C LEU A 46 11.86 9.70 -4.66
N LEU A 47 12.54 8.60 -4.99
CA LEU A 47 13.90 8.64 -5.51
C LEU A 47 13.97 9.37 -6.86
N SER A 48 13.01 9.13 -7.75
CA SER A 48 13.01 9.81 -9.05
C SER A 48 12.78 11.31 -8.90
N GLU A 49 11.80 11.73 -8.11
CA GLU A 49 11.50 13.15 -7.90
C GLU A 49 12.58 13.85 -7.06
N HIS A 50 13.24 13.14 -6.15
CA HIS A 50 14.39 13.67 -5.41
C HIS A 50 15.58 13.98 -6.33
N ARG A 51 15.88 13.13 -7.32
CA ARG A 51 16.92 13.39 -8.33
C ARG A 51 16.67 14.65 -9.13
N GLU A 52 15.40 14.96 -9.34
CA GLU A 52 14.95 16.15 -10.07
C GLU A 52 14.78 17.39 -9.17
N GLY A 53 15.07 17.27 -7.86
CA GLY A 53 14.94 18.37 -6.89
C GLY A 53 13.50 18.73 -6.52
N ARG A 54 12.54 17.82 -6.76
CA ARG A 54 11.09 18.04 -6.57
C ARG A 54 10.41 16.99 -5.68
N ALA A 55 11.17 16.31 -4.81
CA ALA A 55 10.62 15.32 -3.89
C ALA A 55 9.44 15.88 -3.08
N LEU A 56 8.37 15.08 -2.93
CA LEU A 56 7.12 15.42 -2.25
C LEU A 56 6.58 16.83 -2.58
N SER A 57 6.65 17.22 -3.86
CA SER A 57 6.10 18.46 -4.35
C SER A 57 5.15 18.18 -5.52
N GLU A 58 4.01 18.86 -5.53
CA GLU A 58 3.04 18.79 -6.62
C GLU A 58 2.57 20.20 -6.98
N ALA A 59 3.15 20.77 -8.04
CA ALA A 59 2.80 22.12 -8.48
C ALA A 59 1.41 22.15 -9.17
N THR A 60 1.09 21.09 -9.91
CA THR A 60 -0.19 20.91 -10.60
C THR A 60 -0.75 19.55 -10.21
N TYR A 61 -2.02 19.50 -9.82
CA TYR A 61 -2.64 18.24 -9.42
C TYR A 61 -2.57 17.19 -10.53
N ASN A 62 -2.22 15.97 -10.13
CA ASN A 62 -2.19 14.77 -10.97
C ASN A 62 -1.23 14.91 -12.18
N SER A 63 -0.18 15.72 -12.05
CA SER A 63 0.85 15.90 -13.08
C SER A 63 2.13 15.10 -12.84
N LEU A 64 2.11 14.15 -11.89
CA LEU A 64 3.27 13.31 -11.59
C LEU A 64 3.70 12.54 -12.85
N SER A 65 4.95 12.75 -13.26
CA SER A 65 5.63 12.06 -14.36
C SER A 65 7.08 11.84 -13.98
N TYR A 66 7.59 10.61 -14.06
CA TYR A 66 8.92 10.27 -13.56
C TYR A 66 9.59 9.12 -14.34
N LYS A 67 10.92 8.96 -14.24
CA LYS A 67 11.67 7.86 -14.89
C LYS A 67 12.10 6.82 -13.87
N PRO A 68 11.40 5.68 -13.75
CA PRO A 68 11.75 4.64 -12.79
C PRO A 68 13.07 3.96 -13.13
N GLN A 69 13.71 3.39 -12.10
CA GLN A 69 14.85 2.47 -12.28
C GLN A 69 14.36 1.05 -12.58
N LEU A 70 15.04 0.37 -13.51
CA LEU A 70 14.76 -1.02 -13.88
C LEU A 70 15.68 -2.01 -13.17
N GLN A 71 16.97 -1.67 -12.98
CA GLN A 71 17.98 -2.51 -12.31
C GLN A 71 17.95 -3.99 -12.77
N LEU A 72 17.97 -4.21 -14.09
CA LEU A 72 17.86 -5.53 -14.71
C LEU A 72 19.07 -6.41 -14.37
N ARG A 73 20.27 -5.84 -14.22
CA ARG A 73 21.46 -6.58 -13.79
C ARG A 73 21.26 -7.15 -12.39
N LEU A 74 20.92 -6.32 -11.41
CA LEU A 74 20.67 -6.73 -10.03
C LEU A 74 19.62 -7.83 -9.93
N ARG A 75 18.48 -7.69 -10.62
CA ARG A 75 17.44 -8.73 -10.62
C ARG A 75 17.91 -10.04 -11.23
N ASN A 76 18.66 -9.98 -12.33
CA ASN A 76 19.20 -11.18 -12.94
C ASN A 76 20.15 -11.88 -11.97
N LEU A 77 21.06 -11.14 -11.36
CA LEU A 77 22.05 -11.66 -10.41
C LEU A 77 21.41 -12.28 -9.16
N VAL A 78 20.40 -11.62 -8.59
CA VAL A 78 19.79 -12.04 -7.32
C VAL A 78 18.69 -13.07 -7.54
N PHE A 79 17.88 -12.99 -8.61
CA PHE A 79 16.68 -13.82 -8.76
C PHE A 79 16.65 -14.71 -10.01
N ASN A 80 17.56 -14.51 -10.98
CA ASN A 80 17.67 -15.31 -12.21
C ASN A 80 19.09 -15.84 -12.41
N ASN A 81 19.67 -16.40 -11.35
CA ASN A 81 21.05 -16.88 -11.34
C ASN A 81 21.14 -18.27 -10.67
N PRO A 82 20.69 -19.34 -11.37
CA PRO A 82 20.67 -20.69 -10.80
C PRO A 82 22.06 -21.33 -10.72
N HIS A 83 23.08 -20.72 -11.32
CA HIS A 83 24.37 -21.36 -11.60
C HIS A 83 25.35 -21.32 -10.44
N VAL A 84 25.17 -20.41 -9.47
CA VAL A 84 26.16 -20.13 -8.40
C VAL A 84 26.56 -21.40 -7.65
N MET A 85 25.58 -22.20 -7.20
CA MET A 85 25.86 -23.41 -6.41
C MET A 85 26.58 -24.48 -7.23
N THR A 86 26.18 -24.66 -8.50
CA THR A 86 26.84 -25.61 -9.42
C THR A 86 28.29 -25.19 -9.68
N VAL A 87 28.52 -23.90 -9.97
CA VAL A 87 29.87 -23.37 -10.20
C VAL A 87 30.77 -23.57 -8.98
N ARG A 88 30.27 -23.28 -7.77
CA ARG A 88 31.05 -23.49 -6.53
C ARG A 88 31.42 -24.95 -6.28
N ALA A 89 30.60 -25.89 -6.75
CA ALA A 89 30.86 -27.32 -6.59
C ALA A 89 31.81 -27.89 -7.66
N GLU A 90 31.76 -27.34 -8.88
CA GLU A 90 32.50 -27.86 -10.04
C GLU A 90 33.85 -27.15 -10.27
N ALA A 91 33.97 -25.90 -9.86
CA ALA A 91 35.18 -25.12 -10.10
C ALA A 91 36.34 -25.57 -9.20
N GLY A 92 37.50 -25.86 -9.81
CA GLY A 92 38.71 -26.23 -9.08
C GLY A 92 39.54 -25.04 -8.55
N SER A 93 39.19 -23.81 -8.93
CA SER A 93 39.85 -22.57 -8.50
C SER A 93 38.92 -21.36 -8.62
N ASP A 94 39.29 -20.23 -7.99
CA ASP A 94 38.53 -18.97 -8.04
C ASP A 94 38.38 -18.44 -9.48
N GLU A 95 39.47 -18.39 -10.25
CA GLU A 95 39.44 -17.96 -11.66
C GLU A 95 38.60 -18.87 -12.56
N ALA A 96 38.61 -20.18 -12.30
CA ALA A 96 37.76 -21.12 -13.01
C ALA A 96 36.28 -20.89 -12.67
N ALA A 97 35.96 -20.57 -11.41
CA ALA A 97 34.60 -20.24 -10.99
C ALA A 97 34.09 -18.98 -11.70
N TRP A 98 34.88 -17.90 -11.72
CA TRP A 98 34.54 -16.67 -12.42
C TRP A 98 34.31 -16.90 -13.92
N SER A 99 35.24 -17.58 -14.59
CA SER A 99 35.16 -17.85 -16.03
C SER A 99 33.90 -18.66 -16.38
N LEU A 100 33.66 -19.76 -15.64
CA LEU A 100 32.50 -20.64 -15.85
C LEU A 100 31.18 -19.92 -15.57
N TRP A 101 31.12 -19.13 -14.50
CA TRP A 101 29.91 -18.40 -14.14
C TRP A 101 29.59 -17.29 -15.12
N LEU A 102 30.58 -16.51 -15.57
CA LEU A 102 30.39 -15.43 -16.54
C LEU A 102 29.80 -15.95 -17.86
N GLU A 103 30.30 -17.08 -18.35
CA GLU A 103 29.77 -17.75 -19.55
C GLU A 103 28.29 -18.13 -19.37
N LYS A 104 27.97 -18.84 -18.28
CA LYS A 104 26.60 -19.30 -17.98
C LYS A 104 25.65 -18.12 -17.78
N MET A 105 26.09 -17.07 -17.09
CA MET A 105 25.28 -15.90 -16.80
C MET A 105 24.97 -15.10 -18.07
N ALA A 106 25.97 -14.89 -18.94
CA ALA A 106 25.78 -14.21 -20.23
C ALA A 106 24.76 -14.94 -21.12
N ALA A 107 24.73 -16.29 -21.07
CA ALA A 107 23.79 -17.10 -21.85
C ALA A 107 22.35 -17.12 -21.30
N THR A 108 22.13 -16.80 -20.02
CA THR A 108 20.83 -16.98 -19.34
C THR A 108 20.19 -15.68 -18.83
N ALA A 109 20.92 -14.56 -18.85
CA ALA A 109 20.40 -13.27 -18.44
C ALA A 109 19.23 -12.82 -19.33
N GLY A 110 18.13 -12.40 -18.71
CA GLY A 110 16.92 -11.92 -19.39
C GLY A 110 16.84 -10.40 -19.44
N GLY A 111 16.34 -9.87 -20.55
CA GLY A 111 15.97 -8.45 -20.66
C GLY A 111 17.13 -7.47 -20.84
N ILE A 112 18.37 -7.94 -20.95
CA ILE A 112 19.56 -7.12 -21.18
C ILE A 112 20.04 -7.36 -22.61
N ASP A 113 20.18 -6.29 -23.40
CA ASP A 113 20.84 -6.39 -24.71
C ASP A 113 22.34 -6.57 -24.49
N LYS A 114 22.92 -7.60 -25.10
CA LYS A 114 24.33 -8.04 -24.93
C LYS A 114 24.76 -8.06 -23.45
N PRO A 115 24.29 -9.04 -22.65
CA PRO A 115 24.59 -9.10 -21.23
C PRO A 115 26.10 -9.15 -20.96
N ASP A 116 26.58 -8.22 -20.13
CA ASP A 116 27.96 -8.16 -19.66
C ASP A 116 27.98 -8.01 -18.14
N PHE A 117 28.71 -8.91 -17.49
CA PHE A 117 28.89 -9.01 -16.03
C PHE A 117 30.37 -9.05 -15.63
N SER A 118 31.30 -8.82 -16.57
CA SER A 118 32.75 -8.88 -16.34
C SER A 118 33.22 -7.94 -15.23
N TYR A 119 32.58 -6.77 -15.10
CA TYR A 119 32.86 -5.79 -14.04
C TYR A 119 32.73 -6.34 -12.61
N LEU A 120 32.05 -7.47 -12.40
CA LEU A 120 31.93 -8.08 -11.07
C LEU A 120 33.26 -8.68 -10.62
N ARG A 121 34.11 -9.16 -11.54
CA ARG A 121 35.43 -9.71 -11.19
C ARG A 121 36.31 -8.68 -10.49
N ASP A 122 36.22 -7.42 -10.91
CA ASP A 122 37.01 -6.32 -10.35
C ASP A 122 36.43 -5.77 -9.03
N ARG A 123 35.19 -6.15 -8.69
CA ARG A 123 34.47 -5.64 -7.51
C ARG A 123 34.45 -6.60 -6.33
N PHE A 124 34.71 -7.87 -6.58
CA PHE A 124 34.73 -8.92 -5.56
C PHE A 124 36.10 -9.60 -5.58
N GLU A 125 36.70 -9.72 -4.40
CA GLU A 125 38.02 -10.34 -4.24
C GLU A 125 37.97 -11.81 -4.68
N THR A 126 36.98 -12.55 -4.18
CA THR A 126 36.73 -13.95 -4.53
C THR A 126 35.31 -14.17 -5.06
N PHE A 127 35.12 -15.27 -5.78
CA PHE A 127 33.80 -15.73 -6.21
C PHE A 127 32.89 -16.05 -5.01
N ASP A 128 33.47 -16.49 -3.90
CA ASP A 128 32.74 -16.79 -2.67
C ASP A 128 32.21 -15.52 -1.99
N ASP A 129 32.94 -14.40 -2.03
CA ASP A 129 32.43 -13.11 -1.55
C ASP A 129 31.24 -12.61 -2.38
N PHE A 130 31.35 -12.76 -3.71
CA PHE A 130 30.25 -12.50 -4.63
C PHE A 130 29.02 -13.35 -4.29
N ALA A 131 29.20 -14.66 -4.12
CA ALA A 131 28.12 -15.58 -3.76
C ALA A 131 27.51 -15.26 -2.39
N ALA A 132 28.31 -14.85 -1.41
CA ALA A 132 27.84 -14.45 -0.09
C ALA A 132 26.94 -13.20 -0.16
N VAL A 133 27.32 -12.20 -0.96
CA VAL A 133 26.50 -10.99 -1.16
C VAL A 133 25.19 -11.32 -1.88
N LEU A 134 25.19 -12.20 -2.88
CA LEU A 134 23.95 -12.68 -3.50
C LEU A 134 23.02 -13.34 -2.48
N ASN A 135 23.54 -14.27 -1.67
CA ASN A 135 22.77 -14.97 -0.65
C ASN A 135 22.18 -14.02 0.39
N PHE A 136 22.95 -13.00 0.81
CA PHE A 136 22.46 -11.98 1.73
C PHE A 136 21.27 -11.21 1.15
N LEU A 137 21.39 -10.71 -0.09
CA LEU A 137 20.30 -9.97 -0.73
C LEU A 137 19.08 -10.85 -1.01
N GLN A 138 19.27 -12.11 -1.41
CA GLN A 138 18.19 -13.08 -1.56
C GLN A 138 17.46 -13.34 -0.23
N GLY A 139 18.21 -13.52 0.87
CA GLY A 139 17.66 -13.71 2.21
C GLY A 139 16.88 -12.49 2.73
N SER A 140 17.23 -11.30 2.26
CA SER A 140 16.53 -10.05 2.59
C SER A 140 15.29 -9.77 1.72
N ALA A 141 15.01 -10.59 0.70
CA ALA A 141 14.01 -10.28 -0.30
C ALA A 141 12.59 -10.10 0.28
N ILE A 142 11.91 -9.04 -0.16
CA ILE A 142 10.53 -8.76 0.21
C ILE A 142 9.63 -9.81 -0.45
N GLU A 143 8.90 -10.54 0.38
CA GLU A 143 8.06 -11.66 -0.05
C GLU A 143 8.88 -12.71 -0.84
N GLY A 144 10.13 -12.96 -0.43
CA GLY A 144 11.09 -13.81 -1.14
C GLY A 144 10.62 -15.25 -1.40
N SER A 145 9.81 -15.81 -0.49
CA SER A 145 9.20 -17.14 -0.61
C SER A 145 8.00 -17.19 -1.56
N SER A 146 7.61 -16.07 -2.17
CA SER A 146 6.51 -16.06 -3.13
C SER A 146 6.90 -16.70 -4.47
N ASN A 147 5.91 -17.28 -5.14
CA ASN A 147 6.04 -17.86 -6.49
C ASN A 147 6.03 -16.78 -7.60
N LYS A 148 6.36 -15.52 -7.26
CA LYS A 148 6.50 -14.46 -8.27
C LYS A 148 7.66 -14.80 -9.20
N ARG A 149 7.52 -14.46 -10.48
CA ARG A 149 8.62 -14.54 -11.45
C ARG A 149 9.80 -13.70 -11.00
N TRP A 150 11.01 -14.07 -11.40
CA TRP A 150 12.25 -13.42 -10.99
C TRP A 150 12.26 -11.90 -11.24
N SER A 151 11.62 -11.45 -12.32
CA SER A 151 11.55 -10.03 -12.70
C SER A 151 10.57 -9.21 -11.85
N SER A 152 9.73 -9.86 -11.03
CA SER A 152 8.79 -9.25 -10.07
C SER A 152 9.14 -9.58 -8.61
N LYS A 153 10.41 -9.90 -8.34
CA LYS A 153 10.96 -10.03 -6.99
C LYS A 153 11.79 -8.80 -6.64
N PHE A 154 11.78 -8.44 -5.37
CA PHE A 154 12.42 -7.21 -4.86
C PHE A 154 13.30 -7.55 -3.66
N VAL A 155 14.49 -6.97 -3.63
CA VAL A 155 15.35 -7.00 -2.44
C VAL A 155 14.82 -6.03 -1.38
N PHE A 156 15.28 -6.16 -0.13
CA PHE A 156 14.99 -5.14 0.88
C PHE A 156 15.51 -3.76 0.42
N PRO A 157 14.75 -2.66 0.64
CA PRO A 157 15.11 -1.32 0.19
C PRO A 157 16.19 -0.70 1.09
N PHE A 158 17.41 -1.25 1.02
CA PHE A 158 18.55 -0.75 1.80
C PHE A 158 18.97 0.68 1.41
N GLY A 159 18.70 1.10 0.17
CA GLY A 159 19.01 2.44 -0.33
C GLY A 159 18.67 2.56 -1.82
N PRO A 160 19.12 3.66 -2.48
CA PRO A 160 18.77 3.97 -3.87
C PRO A 160 19.06 2.88 -4.91
N HIS A 161 20.07 2.04 -4.70
CA HIS A 161 20.43 0.99 -5.66
C HIS A 161 19.52 -0.25 -5.56
N SER A 162 18.81 -0.39 -4.45
CA SER A 162 17.78 -1.43 -4.24
C SER A 162 16.37 -1.02 -4.69
N LEU A 163 16.17 0.22 -5.13
CA LEU A 163 14.85 0.75 -5.50
C LEU A 163 14.60 0.62 -7.00
N PHE A 164 13.66 -0.22 -7.41
CA PHE A 164 13.36 -0.45 -8.82
C PHE A 164 11.93 -0.91 -9.04
N GLU A 165 11.39 -0.66 -10.23
CA GLU A 165 9.96 -0.81 -10.56
C GLU A 165 9.57 -2.24 -10.97
N ASP A 166 8.34 -2.71 -10.79
CA ASP A 166 7.93 -4.00 -11.36
C ASP A 166 8.04 -4.05 -12.90
N VAL A 167 8.67 -5.10 -13.44
CA VAL A 167 8.79 -5.29 -14.91
C VAL A 167 8.45 -6.70 -15.32
N ASN A 168 7.93 -6.82 -16.54
CA ASN A 168 7.80 -8.07 -17.27
C ASN A 168 8.92 -8.17 -18.31
N VAL A 169 9.65 -9.28 -18.25
CA VAL A 169 10.70 -9.62 -19.23
C VAL A 169 10.15 -10.75 -20.08
N LYS A 170 9.82 -10.45 -21.33
CA LYS A 170 9.25 -11.41 -22.28
C LYS A 170 10.33 -12.37 -22.82
N PRO A 171 9.95 -13.55 -23.32
CA PRO A 171 10.91 -14.52 -23.87
C PRO A 171 11.79 -13.97 -25.01
N ASN A 172 11.29 -12.98 -25.75
CA ASN A 172 12.04 -12.29 -26.81
C ASN A 172 13.02 -11.22 -26.28
N GLY A 173 13.23 -11.12 -24.97
CA GLY A 173 14.10 -10.14 -24.33
C GLY A 173 13.49 -8.75 -24.16
N SER A 174 12.28 -8.49 -24.67
CA SER A 174 11.63 -7.18 -24.47
C SER A 174 11.21 -6.98 -23.01
N VAL A 175 11.43 -5.77 -22.50
CA VAL A 175 11.08 -5.36 -21.15
C VAL A 175 9.93 -4.37 -21.21
N SER A 176 8.87 -4.64 -20.47
CA SER A 176 7.73 -3.73 -20.28
C SER A 176 7.43 -3.59 -18.80
N ASN A 177 6.85 -2.46 -18.40
CA ASN A 177 6.30 -2.29 -17.06
C ASN A 177 5.23 -3.38 -16.77
N ASP A 178 5.23 -3.92 -15.56
CA ASP A 178 4.12 -4.76 -15.07
C ASP A 178 3.34 -4.01 -13.99
N ARG A 179 2.02 -3.94 -14.18
CA ARG A 179 1.11 -3.19 -13.31
C ARG A 179 0.34 -4.07 -12.35
N ARG A 180 0.85 -5.26 -12.08
CA ARG A 180 0.27 -6.17 -11.10
C ARG A 180 0.75 -5.85 -9.69
N PHE A 181 2.06 -5.65 -9.51
CA PHE A 181 2.65 -5.44 -8.18
C PHE A 181 3.05 -3.99 -7.93
N PHE A 182 3.28 -3.19 -8.98
CA PHE A 182 3.44 -1.72 -8.92
C PHE A 182 2.29 -1.10 -9.71
N ALA A 183 1.11 -1.13 -9.11
CA ALA A 183 -0.15 -0.86 -9.78
C ALA A 183 -0.61 0.60 -9.65
N ARG A 184 0.27 1.56 -9.30
CA ARG A 184 -0.01 2.99 -9.02
C ARG A 184 -0.46 3.29 -7.59
N THR A 185 -0.63 2.30 -6.73
CA THR A 185 -1.01 2.54 -5.32
C THR A 185 0.06 3.32 -4.56
N GLY A 186 1.35 3.09 -4.86
CA GLY A 186 2.46 3.85 -4.31
C GLY A 186 2.56 5.28 -4.87
N GLU A 187 2.09 5.51 -6.10
CA GLU A 187 1.94 6.86 -6.65
C GLU A 187 0.83 7.63 -5.91
N ILE A 188 -0.31 6.97 -5.64
CA ILE A 188 -1.37 7.56 -4.81
C ILE A 188 -0.81 7.94 -3.45
N LEU A 189 -0.09 7.02 -2.78
CA LEU A 189 0.58 7.29 -1.50
C LEU A 189 1.52 8.51 -1.61
N TYR A 190 2.30 8.61 -2.68
CA TYR A 190 3.18 9.75 -2.92
C TYR A 190 2.41 11.06 -3.06
N LEU A 191 1.32 11.08 -3.83
CA LEU A 191 0.48 12.27 -4.02
C LEU A 191 -0.20 12.68 -2.71
N MET A 192 -0.71 11.72 -1.93
CA MET A 192 -1.31 12.00 -0.63
C MET A 192 -0.32 12.70 0.30
N LEU A 193 0.92 12.20 0.39
CA LEU A 193 1.95 12.81 1.23
C LEU A 193 2.45 14.15 0.67
N SER A 194 2.48 14.32 -0.65
CA SER A 194 2.81 15.61 -1.29
C SER A 194 1.77 16.70 -1.01
N ARG A 195 0.50 16.31 -0.85
CA ARG A 195 -0.62 17.22 -0.54
C ARG A 195 -0.84 17.43 0.96
N SER A 196 -0.11 16.72 1.83
CA SER A 196 -0.24 16.90 3.27
C SER A 196 0.36 18.23 3.73
N LYS A 197 -0.22 18.81 4.79
CA LYS A 197 0.36 19.99 5.47
C LYS A 197 1.76 19.73 6.05
N HIS A 198 2.17 18.47 6.14
CA HIS A 198 3.45 18.00 6.69
C HIS A 198 4.45 17.58 5.61
N ALA A 199 4.18 17.86 4.32
CA ALA A 199 5.01 17.41 3.20
C ALA A 199 6.48 17.83 3.33
N ASP A 200 6.76 19.06 3.75
CA ASP A 200 8.11 19.58 3.88
C ASP A 200 8.93 18.87 4.97
N ASP A 201 8.33 18.66 6.14
CA ASP A 201 8.96 17.92 7.26
C ASP A 201 9.22 16.46 6.87
N LEU A 202 8.25 15.83 6.20
CA LEU A 202 8.40 14.47 5.69
C LEU A 202 9.50 14.37 4.65
N ARG A 203 9.57 15.31 3.71
CA ARG A 203 10.59 15.35 2.66
C ARG A 203 11.97 15.34 3.27
N ALA A 204 12.23 16.20 4.25
CA ALA A 204 13.52 16.28 4.94
C ALA A 204 13.90 14.95 5.59
N LEU A 205 12.96 14.30 6.31
CA LEU A 205 13.24 13.04 7.01
C LEU A 205 13.37 11.84 6.07
N LEU A 206 12.54 11.75 5.03
CA LEU A 206 12.57 10.64 4.07
C LEU A 206 13.82 10.65 3.22
N THR A 207 14.19 11.82 2.68
CA THR A 207 15.39 11.98 1.85
C THR A 207 16.66 11.69 2.65
N SER A 208 16.80 12.32 3.83
CA SER A 208 17.96 12.09 4.70
C SER A 208 18.12 10.64 5.15
N ARG A 209 17.02 9.96 5.55
CA ARG A 209 17.09 8.59 6.08
C ARG A 209 17.19 7.48 5.05
N PHE A 210 16.66 7.68 3.84
CA PHE A 210 16.59 6.62 2.84
C PHE A 210 17.42 6.87 1.57
N LEU A 211 17.73 8.12 1.24
CA LEU A 211 18.35 8.47 -0.04
C LEU A 211 19.75 9.08 0.11
N ASP A 212 19.92 10.07 0.98
CA ASP A 212 21.15 10.89 1.04
C ASP A 212 22.31 10.18 1.74
N GLN A 213 22.00 9.34 2.73
CA GLN A 213 22.99 8.63 3.56
C GLN A 213 22.76 7.12 3.48
N PRO A 214 23.02 6.49 2.33
CA PRO A 214 22.76 5.07 2.17
C PRO A 214 23.67 4.24 3.11
N PRO A 215 23.11 3.25 3.82
CA PRO A 215 23.87 2.36 4.68
C PRO A 215 24.81 1.46 3.85
N PRO A 216 25.81 0.80 4.47
CA PRO A 216 26.74 -0.09 3.77
C PRO A 216 26.06 -1.19 2.93
N TYR A 217 24.86 -1.64 3.31
CA TYR A 217 24.10 -2.64 2.55
C TYR A 217 23.65 -2.17 1.16
N ASP A 218 23.44 -0.86 0.95
CA ASP A 218 23.16 -0.31 -0.39
C ASP A 218 24.39 -0.42 -1.31
N ALA A 219 25.61 -0.32 -0.74
CA ALA A 219 26.84 -0.51 -1.50
C ALA A 219 26.95 -1.93 -2.07
N MET A 220 26.38 -2.94 -1.40
CA MET A 220 26.31 -4.31 -1.93
C MET A 220 25.40 -4.38 -3.17
N ALA A 221 24.21 -3.77 -3.11
CA ALA A 221 23.33 -3.67 -4.27
C ALA A 221 23.98 -2.88 -5.42
N ARG A 222 24.68 -1.79 -5.10
CA ARG A 222 25.46 -1.00 -6.07
C ARG A 222 26.57 -1.82 -6.72
N ALA A 223 27.33 -2.57 -5.93
CA ALA A 223 28.43 -3.41 -6.42
C ALA A 223 27.93 -4.46 -7.42
N LEU A 224 26.76 -5.06 -7.16
CA LEU A 224 26.13 -6.00 -8.09
C LEU A 224 25.50 -5.33 -9.30
N GLN A 225 24.85 -4.18 -9.14
CA GLN A 225 24.12 -3.52 -10.24
C GLN A 225 25.07 -2.82 -11.23
N GLY A 226 26.09 -2.12 -10.72
CA GLY A 226 26.83 -1.13 -11.49
C GLY A 226 26.00 0.09 -11.84
N ASP A 227 26.16 0.59 -13.06
CA ASP A 227 25.48 1.81 -13.49
C ASP A 227 23.96 1.65 -13.43
N ILE A 228 23.30 2.76 -13.05
CA ILE A 228 21.85 2.84 -12.92
C ILE A 228 21.20 2.61 -14.28
N GLN A 229 20.21 1.70 -14.31
CA GLN A 229 19.41 1.46 -15.51
C GLN A 229 18.04 2.12 -15.36
N LEU A 230 17.79 3.19 -16.13
CA LEU A 230 16.50 3.88 -16.16
C LEU A 230 15.58 3.32 -17.24
N ALA A 231 14.27 3.50 -17.05
CA ALA A 231 13.29 3.28 -18.11
C ALA A 231 13.51 4.22 -19.31
N LYS A 232 13.15 3.76 -20.51
CA LYS A 232 13.28 4.56 -21.75
C LYS A 232 12.28 5.71 -21.81
N ALA A 233 11.10 5.52 -21.24
CA ALA A 233 10.00 6.48 -21.25
C ALA A 233 9.66 6.90 -19.81
N GLU A 234 9.08 8.08 -19.68
CA GLU A 234 8.48 8.53 -18.42
C GLU A 234 7.20 7.77 -18.12
N ARG A 235 6.91 7.64 -16.83
CA ARG A 235 5.68 7.10 -16.29
C ARG A 235 4.88 8.25 -15.70
N GLY A 236 3.75 8.56 -16.34
CA GLY A 236 2.81 9.58 -15.90
C GLY A 236 1.40 9.01 -15.63
N GLY A 237 0.45 9.91 -15.36
CA GLY A 237 -0.98 9.59 -15.26
C GLY A 237 -1.45 9.09 -13.88
N ALA A 238 -0.65 9.31 -12.82
CA ALA A 238 -1.12 9.09 -11.46
C ALA A 238 -2.31 10.02 -11.16
N TYR A 239 -3.33 9.51 -10.48
CA TYR A 239 -4.52 10.29 -10.16
C TYR A 239 -4.99 10.04 -8.73
N LEU A 240 -5.14 11.13 -7.99
CA LEU A 240 -5.74 11.19 -6.66
C LEU A 240 -6.93 12.18 -6.73
N PRO A 241 -8.15 11.76 -6.36
CA PRO A 241 -9.40 12.45 -6.73
C PRO A 241 -9.76 13.66 -5.87
N CYS A 242 -8.93 14.00 -4.89
CA CYS A 242 -9.18 15.14 -4.01
C CYS A 242 -7.88 15.88 -3.70
N SER A 243 -7.97 17.20 -3.63
CA SER A 243 -6.86 18.10 -3.31
C SER A 243 -6.42 17.97 -1.85
N GLN A 244 -7.36 17.65 -0.97
CA GLN A 244 -7.14 17.50 0.46
C GLN A 244 -8.05 16.42 1.05
N HIS A 245 -7.55 15.70 2.07
CA HIS A 245 -8.34 14.76 2.84
C HIS A 245 -7.67 14.52 4.21
N PRO A 246 -8.40 14.38 5.33
CA PRO A 246 -7.80 14.14 6.66
C PRO A 246 -6.86 12.93 6.72
N ALA A 247 -7.10 11.93 5.89
CA ALA A 247 -6.22 10.75 5.78
C ALA A 247 -4.79 11.09 5.34
N PHE A 248 -4.58 12.15 4.55
CA PHE A 248 -3.27 12.55 4.06
C PHE A 248 -2.40 13.01 5.24
N ASP A 249 -2.95 13.90 6.06
CA ASP A 249 -2.29 14.40 7.26
C ASP A 249 -2.13 13.34 8.33
N ARG A 250 -3.16 12.50 8.56
CA ARG A 250 -3.07 11.38 9.51
C ARG A 250 -1.91 10.44 9.18
N MET A 251 -1.78 10.09 7.90
CA MET A 251 -0.71 9.24 7.40
C MET A 251 0.66 9.92 7.54
N ALA A 252 0.74 11.21 7.20
CA ALA A 252 1.96 11.97 7.33
C ALA A 252 2.42 12.10 8.79
N GLU A 253 1.50 12.35 9.71
CA GLU A 253 1.79 12.41 11.14
C GLU A 253 2.27 11.06 11.69
N ASP A 254 1.70 9.92 11.23
CA ASP A 254 2.18 8.58 11.60
C ASP A 254 3.62 8.38 11.16
N TRP A 255 3.93 8.75 9.92
CA TRP A 255 5.26 8.62 9.36
C TRP A 255 6.25 9.55 10.05
N LEU A 256 5.87 10.80 10.36
CA LEU A 256 6.71 11.70 11.15
C LEU A 256 7.01 11.14 12.54
N ALA A 257 6.01 10.59 13.24
CA ALA A 257 6.20 9.98 14.55
C ALA A 257 7.22 8.83 14.48
N ILE A 258 7.10 7.96 13.47
CA ILE A 258 8.00 6.83 13.27
C ILE A 258 9.42 7.28 12.84
N LEU A 259 9.53 8.20 11.88
CA LEU A 259 10.81 8.68 11.34
C LEU A 259 11.60 9.54 12.32
N LYS A 260 10.96 10.11 13.35
CA LYS A 260 11.64 10.87 14.41
C LYS A 260 12.28 9.98 15.47
N LEU A 261 11.98 8.68 15.48
CA LEU A 261 12.52 7.74 16.46
C LEU A 261 14.03 7.53 16.28
N PRO A 262 14.78 7.31 17.36
CA PRO A 262 16.22 7.09 17.32
C PRO A 262 16.56 5.64 16.94
N ILE A 263 15.95 5.14 15.86
CA ILE A 263 16.21 3.82 15.27
C ILE A 263 16.77 3.95 13.86
N PRO A 264 17.52 2.95 13.36
CA PRO A 264 17.92 2.91 11.96
C PRO A 264 16.73 3.01 11.00
N GLY A 265 16.94 3.64 9.84
CA GLY A 265 15.88 3.81 8.83
C GLY A 265 15.22 2.49 8.42
N HIS A 266 16.00 1.42 8.28
CA HIS A 266 15.48 0.09 7.94
C HIS A 266 14.57 -0.53 9.01
N ASP A 267 14.82 -0.24 10.29
CA ASP A 267 13.97 -0.71 11.40
C ASP A 267 12.63 0.06 11.47
N ALA A 268 12.60 1.28 10.93
CA ALA A 268 11.37 2.06 10.80
C ALA A 268 10.45 1.52 9.67
N ILE A 269 11.01 0.88 8.63
CA ILE A 269 10.25 0.48 7.43
C ILE A 269 9.04 -0.41 7.74
N PRO A 270 9.13 -1.49 8.54
CA PRO A 270 7.97 -2.31 8.85
C PRO A 270 6.81 -1.51 9.48
N HIS A 271 7.10 -0.47 10.27
CA HIS A 271 6.12 0.42 10.87
C HIS A 271 5.52 1.38 9.82
N LEU A 272 6.34 1.94 8.93
CA LEU A 272 5.88 2.78 7.81
C LEU A 272 4.97 2.01 6.84
N VAL A 273 5.35 0.78 6.50
CA VAL A 273 4.56 -0.14 5.67
C VAL A 273 3.21 -0.44 6.31
N THR A 274 3.22 -0.76 7.61
CA THR A 274 2.00 -1.10 8.35
C THR A 274 1.05 0.10 8.46
N THR A 275 1.57 1.30 8.76
CA THR A 275 0.76 2.52 8.85
C THR A 275 0.28 3.02 7.49
N ALA A 276 1.06 2.89 6.41
CA ALA A 276 0.58 3.15 5.05
C ALA A 276 -0.60 2.24 4.70
N GLY A 277 -0.48 0.93 4.94
CA GLY A 277 -1.56 -0.01 4.69
C GLY A 277 -2.83 0.28 5.50
N LEU A 278 -2.69 0.65 6.79
CA LEU A 278 -3.82 1.06 7.63
C LEU A 278 -4.48 2.34 7.10
N ASN A 279 -3.70 3.38 6.81
CA ASN A 279 -4.23 4.68 6.41
C ASN A 279 -4.87 4.66 5.02
N LEU A 280 -4.32 3.90 4.06
CA LEU A 280 -4.92 3.71 2.74
C LEU A 280 -6.22 2.90 2.79
N LEU A 281 -6.27 1.87 3.64
CA LEU A 281 -7.51 1.14 3.92
C LEU A 281 -8.57 2.07 4.52
N LEU A 282 -8.19 2.87 5.53
CA LEU A 282 -9.09 3.85 6.12
C LEU A 282 -9.52 4.92 5.11
N TYR A 283 -8.62 5.40 4.25
CA TYR A 283 -8.97 6.31 3.16
C TYR A 283 -10.02 5.72 2.22
N GLN A 284 -9.90 4.43 1.87
CA GLN A 284 -10.93 3.76 1.05
C GLN A 284 -12.30 3.80 1.73
N LEU A 285 -12.35 3.46 3.02
CA LEU A 285 -13.59 3.45 3.79
C LEU A 285 -14.14 4.86 4.05
N ASP A 286 -13.26 5.83 4.33
CA ASP A 286 -13.60 7.24 4.54
C ASP A 286 -14.24 7.84 3.30
N ARG A 287 -13.65 7.63 2.12
CA ARG A 287 -14.24 8.08 0.84
C ARG A 287 -15.58 7.41 0.57
N ALA A 288 -15.70 6.10 0.85
CA ALA A 288 -16.95 5.38 0.66
C ALA A 288 -18.07 5.91 1.58
N ARG A 289 -17.80 6.11 2.87
CA ARG A 289 -18.80 6.64 3.81
C ARG A 289 -19.14 8.11 3.54
N GLU A 290 -18.18 8.92 3.09
CA GLU A 290 -18.44 10.31 2.68
C GLU A 290 -19.40 10.39 1.50
N LEU A 291 -19.22 9.50 0.52
CA LEU A 291 -20.09 9.43 -0.64
C LEU A 291 -21.51 9.01 -0.25
N LEU A 292 -21.63 8.06 0.68
CA LEU A 292 -22.91 7.55 1.16
C LEU A 292 -23.58 8.45 2.21
N GLY A 293 -22.90 9.50 2.69
CA GLY A 293 -23.40 10.34 3.79
C GLY A 293 -23.48 9.60 5.14
N HIS A 294 -22.67 8.56 5.33
CA HIS A 294 -22.65 7.74 6.55
C HIS A 294 -21.73 8.33 7.63
N SER A 295 -21.93 7.89 8.87
CA SER A 295 -21.08 8.21 10.03
C SER A 295 -19.62 7.77 9.83
N PRO A 296 -18.67 8.34 10.59
CA PRO A 296 -17.27 7.92 10.57
C PRO A 296 -17.10 6.41 10.78
N VAL A 297 -16.03 5.85 10.19
CA VAL A 297 -15.72 4.43 10.27
C VAL A 297 -15.32 4.05 11.68
N GLU A 298 -15.94 2.99 12.21
CA GLU A 298 -15.53 2.35 13.45
C GLU A 298 -15.01 0.93 13.20
N LEU A 299 -13.87 0.62 13.82
CA LEU A 299 -13.19 -0.67 13.78
C LEU A 299 -13.29 -1.32 15.16
N VAL A 300 -14.41 -2.00 15.45
CA VAL A 300 -14.59 -2.71 16.73
C VAL A 300 -13.62 -3.88 16.80
N CYS A 301 -12.63 -3.80 17.69
CA CYS A 301 -11.52 -4.75 17.76
C CYS A 301 -11.64 -5.68 18.96
N GLU A 302 -11.71 -6.99 18.70
CA GLU A 302 -11.57 -8.01 19.74
C GLU A 302 -10.10 -8.25 20.07
N ILE A 303 -9.74 -8.14 21.35
CA ILE A 303 -8.50 -8.72 21.86
C ILE A 303 -8.74 -10.20 22.15
N VAL A 304 -8.09 -11.05 21.35
CA VAL A 304 -8.36 -12.49 21.26
C VAL A 304 -8.43 -13.14 22.64
N SER A 305 -9.60 -13.71 22.95
CA SER A 305 -9.86 -14.49 24.17
C SER A 305 -10.12 -15.97 23.88
N PRO A 306 -9.89 -16.89 24.85
CA PRO A 306 -10.21 -18.31 24.67
C PRO A 306 -11.71 -18.56 24.49
N LYS A 307 -12.54 -17.83 25.24
CA LYS A 307 -14.00 -17.92 25.19
C LYS A 307 -14.57 -16.91 24.18
N LYS A 308 -15.71 -17.25 23.59
CA LYS A 308 -16.49 -16.32 22.75
C LYS A 308 -17.04 -15.19 23.63
N SER A 309 -16.92 -13.94 23.17
CA SER A 309 -17.42 -12.74 23.83
C SER A 309 -18.41 -11.99 22.92
N VAL A 310 -19.19 -11.06 23.48
CA VAL A 310 -20.06 -10.16 22.69
C VAL A 310 -19.23 -9.29 21.75
N VAL A 311 -18.10 -8.76 22.23
CA VAL A 311 -17.15 -7.97 21.41
C VAL A 311 -16.66 -8.74 20.18
N ARG A 312 -16.54 -10.08 20.25
CA ARG A 312 -16.17 -10.91 19.07
C ARG A 312 -17.24 -10.83 17.97
N ASP A 313 -18.51 -10.89 18.34
CA ASP A 313 -19.62 -10.83 17.39
C ASP A 313 -19.75 -9.41 16.82
N LEU A 314 -19.70 -8.37 17.66
CA LEU A 314 -19.69 -6.97 17.22
C LEU A 314 -18.50 -6.65 16.30
N SER A 315 -17.32 -7.19 16.62
CA SER A 315 -16.13 -7.04 15.78
C SER A 315 -16.30 -7.70 14.41
N ALA A 316 -16.97 -8.86 14.36
CA ALA A 316 -17.27 -9.54 13.11
C ALA A 316 -18.33 -8.77 12.30
N ASP A 317 -19.34 -8.18 12.95
CA ASP A 317 -20.37 -7.36 12.30
C ASP A 317 -19.77 -6.08 11.73
N SER A 318 -19.01 -5.32 12.54
CA SER A 318 -18.26 -4.14 12.14
C SER A 318 -17.34 -4.44 10.94
N TYR A 319 -16.61 -5.56 10.97
CA TYR A 319 -15.79 -5.98 9.84
C TYR A 319 -16.60 -6.20 8.57
N GLN A 320 -17.75 -6.91 8.64
CA GLN A 320 -18.55 -7.19 7.45
C GLN A 320 -19.17 -5.91 6.87
N GLN A 321 -19.66 -5.02 7.73
CA GLN A 321 -20.22 -3.72 7.33
C GLN A 321 -19.17 -2.89 6.58
N ASN A 322 -18.00 -2.69 7.19
CA ASN A 322 -16.91 -1.93 6.57
C ASN A 322 -16.42 -2.57 5.27
N ASN A 323 -16.36 -3.91 5.20
CA ASN A 323 -15.97 -4.61 3.98
C ASN A 323 -16.98 -4.43 2.82
N MET A 324 -18.22 -4.03 3.13
CA MET A 324 -19.27 -3.81 2.14
C MET A 324 -19.40 -2.35 1.68
N LEU A 325 -18.89 -1.40 2.47
CA LEU A 325 -18.97 0.03 2.17
C LEU A 325 -18.48 0.40 0.75
N PRO A 326 -17.32 -0.09 0.26
CA PRO A 326 -16.86 0.27 -1.09
C PRO A 326 -17.83 -0.18 -2.20
N HIS A 327 -18.48 -1.34 -2.04
CA HIS A 327 -19.45 -1.82 -3.02
C HIS A 327 -20.70 -0.93 -3.07
N LEU A 328 -21.24 -0.56 -1.90
CA LEU A 328 -22.38 0.34 -1.79
C LEU A 328 -22.06 1.72 -2.36
N ALA A 329 -20.83 2.21 -2.15
CA ALA A 329 -20.38 3.49 -2.67
C ALA A 329 -20.38 3.54 -4.20
N ILE A 330 -19.99 2.46 -4.88
CA ILE A 330 -20.06 2.38 -6.35
C ILE A 330 -21.50 2.38 -6.84
N GLU A 331 -22.37 1.58 -6.22
CA GLU A 331 -23.79 1.55 -6.54
C GLU A 331 -24.40 2.95 -6.47
N HIS A 332 -24.16 3.64 -5.36
CA HIS A 332 -24.61 5.02 -5.18
C HIS A 332 -23.98 6.00 -6.17
N PHE A 333 -22.66 5.88 -6.43
CA PHE A 333 -21.95 6.77 -7.36
C PHE A 333 -22.53 6.75 -8.77
N ILE A 334 -22.90 5.56 -9.25
CA ILE A 334 -23.48 5.36 -10.57
C ILE A 334 -24.93 5.84 -10.58
N MET A 335 -25.73 5.38 -9.61
CA MET A 335 -27.17 5.62 -9.60
C MET A 335 -27.56 7.08 -9.39
N ARG A 336 -26.72 7.90 -8.74
CA ARG A 336 -26.99 9.33 -8.54
C ARG A 336 -27.21 10.10 -9.84
N ILE A 337 -26.69 9.62 -10.98
CA ILE A 337 -26.89 10.27 -12.28
C ILE A 337 -28.37 10.32 -12.65
N ALA A 338 -29.14 9.29 -12.27
CA ALA A 338 -30.57 9.18 -12.55
C ALA A 338 -31.39 10.26 -11.82
N GLU A 339 -30.84 10.86 -10.77
CA GLU A 339 -31.45 11.91 -9.97
C GLU A 339 -31.12 13.32 -10.52
N THR A 340 -30.29 13.42 -11.57
CA THR A 340 -29.87 14.71 -12.12
C THR A 340 -30.90 15.29 -13.10
N PRO A 341 -30.99 16.64 -13.18
CA PRO A 341 -31.78 17.30 -14.21
C PRO A 341 -31.34 16.94 -15.64
N ALA A 342 -30.03 16.72 -15.85
CA ALA A 342 -29.48 16.33 -17.13
C ALA A 342 -30.00 14.96 -17.59
N TRP A 343 -30.07 13.98 -16.67
CA TRP A 343 -30.66 12.68 -16.96
C TRP A 343 -32.16 12.77 -17.25
N THR A 344 -32.89 13.53 -16.43
CA THR A 344 -34.33 13.75 -16.65
C THR A 344 -34.59 14.35 -18.03
N ALA A 345 -33.79 15.32 -18.45
CA ALA A 345 -33.88 15.93 -19.77
C ALA A 345 -33.50 14.96 -20.91
N ALA A 346 -32.47 14.13 -20.71
CA ALA A 346 -32.08 13.11 -21.68
C ALA A 346 -33.22 12.11 -21.92
N VAL A 347 -33.80 11.56 -20.84
CA VAL A 347 -34.91 10.59 -20.92
C VAL A 347 -36.17 11.17 -21.57
N ALA A 348 -36.42 12.47 -21.41
CA ALA A 348 -37.57 13.16 -22.00
C ALA A 348 -37.35 13.64 -23.45
N SER A 349 -36.16 13.44 -24.03
CA SER A 349 -35.83 13.90 -25.38
C SER A 349 -36.41 13.02 -26.48
N ASP A 350 -36.35 13.48 -27.74
CA ASP A 350 -36.80 12.70 -28.90
C ASP A 350 -35.89 11.48 -29.17
N GLU A 351 -34.65 11.49 -28.65
CA GLU A 351 -33.68 10.41 -28.77
C GLU A 351 -33.13 10.01 -27.38
N PRO A 352 -33.97 9.42 -26.49
CA PRO A 352 -33.61 9.20 -25.09
C PRO A 352 -32.32 8.41 -24.86
N VAL A 353 -32.13 7.34 -25.64
CA VAL A 353 -30.99 6.42 -25.51
C VAL A 353 -29.70 7.10 -25.93
N LEU A 354 -29.70 7.83 -27.05
CA LEU A 354 -28.52 8.56 -27.52
C LEU A 354 -28.09 9.63 -26.50
N ARG A 355 -29.04 10.46 -26.04
CA ARG A 355 -28.75 11.52 -25.06
C ARG A 355 -28.29 10.97 -23.71
N ALA A 356 -28.81 9.82 -23.29
CA ALA A 356 -28.36 9.15 -22.08
C ALA A 356 -26.95 8.56 -22.26
N SER A 357 -26.65 7.96 -23.41
CA SER A 357 -25.32 7.44 -23.72
C SER A 357 -24.27 8.55 -23.76
N ASP A 358 -24.55 9.69 -24.41
CA ASP A 358 -23.67 10.89 -24.40
C ASP A 358 -23.36 11.34 -22.97
N LEU A 359 -24.40 11.38 -22.12
CA LEU A 359 -24.27 11.77 -20.72
C LEU A 359 -23.42 10.75 -19.95
N MET A 360 -23.63 9.46 -20.16
CA MET A 360 -22.83 8.39 -19.53
C MET A 360 -21.38 8.38 -20.02
N GLN A 361 -21.13 8.67 -21.30
CA GLN A 361 -19.79 8.83 -21.85
C GLN A 361 -19.07 9.98 -21.17
N ARG A 362 -19.74 11.12 -20.99
CA ARG A 362 -19.15 12.28 -20.31
C ARG A 362 -18.86 12.02 -18.84
N GLU A 363 -19.82 11.47 -18.10
CA GLU A 363 -19.70 11.31 -16.64
C GLU A 363 -18.84 10.11 -16.23
N PHE A 364 -18.90 9.01 -16.98
CA PHE A 364 -18.27 7.74 -16.63
C PHE A 364 -17.31 7.19 -17.68
N GLY A 365 -17.14 7.84 -18.82
CA GLY A 365 -16.34 7.30 -19.92
C GLY A 365 -16.95 6.06 -20.57
N TRP A 366 -18.28 5.91 -20.56
CA TRP A 366 -18.99 4.85 -21.29
C TRP A 366 -18.58 4.83 -22.77
N PRO A 367 -18.13 3.68 -23.33
CA PRO A 367 -17.71 3.60 -24.71
C PRO A 367 -18.93 3.54 -25.62
N ASP A 368 -18.81 4.13 -26.80
CA ASP A 368 -19.80 3.97 -27.86
C ASP A 368 -19.69 2.53 -28.38
N GLY A 369 -20.72 1.71 -28.17
CA GLY A 369 -20.71 0.28 -28.53
C GLY A 369 -21.85 -0.11 -29.45
N GLU A 370 -21.62 -1.11 -30.32
CA GLU A 370 -22.66 -1.72 -31.17
C GLU A 370 -23.82 -2.34 -30.35
N ASP A 371 -23.55 -2.72 -29.09
CA ASP A 371 -24.55 -3.26 -28.16
C ASP A 371 -25.65 -2.22 -27.80
N ASP A 372 -25.33 -0.91 -27.86
CA ASP A 372 -26.26 0.18 -27.56
C ASP A 372 -27.38 0.30 -28.61
N GLU A 373 -27.18 -0.21 -29.84
CA GLU A 373 -28.18 -0.18 -30.93
C GLU A 373 -29.45 -1.00 -30.60
N THR A 374 -29.34 -1.94 -29.66
CA THR A 374 -30.46 -2.80 -29.23
C THR A 374 -31.18 -2.29 -27.98
N VAL A 375 -30.68 -1.21 -27.37
CA VAL A 375 -31.21 -0.66 -26.12
C VAL A 375 -32.43 0.21 -26.40
N VAL A 376 -33.52 -0.07 -25.68
CA VAL A 376 -34.81 0.63 -25.86
C VAL A 376 -35.13 1.59 -24.70
N ASP A 377 -34.55 1.34 -23.52
CA ASP A 377 -34.74 2.15 -22.31
C ASP A 377 -33.38 2.63 -21.79
N PRO A 378 -33.15 3.96 -21.65
CA PRO A 378 -31.94 4.51 -21.03
C PRO A 378 -31.52 3.86 -19.70
N LYS A 379 -32.48 3.36 -18.91
CA LYS A 379 -32.18 2.67 -17.65
C LYS A 379 -31.36 1.39 -17.84
N GLN A 380 -31.52 0.71 -18.97
CA GLN A 380 -30.75 -0.50 -19.27
C GLN A 380 -29.25 -0.20 -19.39
N LEU A 381 -28.87 0.99 -19.90
CA LEU A 381 -27.48 1.43 -19.93
C LEU A 381 -26.90 1.56 -18.51
N LEU A 382 -27.66 2.14 -17.57
CA LEU A 382 -27.24 2.26 -16.17
C LEU A 382 -27.11 0.89 -15.48
N ASP A 383 -28.07 0.00 -15.69
CA ASP A 383 -28.03 -1.35 -15.13
C ASP A 383 -26.83 -2.13 -15.65
N GLU A 384 -26.51 -1.98 -16.94
CA GLU A 384 -25.34 -2.59 -17.55
C GLU A 384 -24.03 -2.01 -17.02
N LEU A 385 -23.94 -0.67 -16.90
CA LEU A 385 -22.79 -0.02 -16.27
C LEU A 385 -22.61 -0.48 -14.84
N LEU A 386 -23.68 -0.55 -14.05
CA LEU A 386 -23.60 -1.01 -12.68
C LEU A 386 -23.09 -2.46 -12.61
N LYS A 387 -23.59 -3.35 -13.47
CA LYS A 387 -23.14 -4.74 -13.56
C LYS A 387 -21.65 -4.84 -13.93
N LYS A 388 -21.21 -4.11 -14.96
CA LYS A 388 -19.80 -4.08 -15.41
C LYS A 388 -18.88 -3.51 -14.32
N ALA A 389 -19.24 -2.36 -13.75
CA ALA A 389 -18.48 -1.69 -12.70
C ALA A 389 -18.37 -2.54 -11.43
N THR A 390 -19.48 -3.14 -10.98
CA THR A 390 -19.50 -4.04 -9.82
C THR A 390 -18.61 -5.26 -10.04
N THR A 391 -18.67 -5.86 -11.23
CA THR A 391 -17.83 -7.02 -11.58
C THR A 391 -16.36 -6.65 -11.53
N ARG A 392 -15.97 -5.52 -12.14
CA ARG A 392 -14.58 -5.02 -12.12
C ARG A 392 -14.11 -4.68 -10.71
N HIS A 393 -14.93 -3.96 -9.94
CA HIS A 393 -14.60 -3.57 -8.56
C HIS A 393 -14.29 -4.80 -7.69
N LYS A 394 -15.13 -5.84 -7.79
CA LYS A 394 -14.96 -7.10 -7.04
C LYS A 394 -13.68 -7.85 -7.41
N GLN A 395 -13.04 -7.56 -8.55
CA GLN A 395 -11.78 -8.20 -8.93
C GLN A 395 -10.59 -7.71 -8.10
N HIS A 396 -10.52 -6.40 -7.80
CA HIS A 396 -9.33 -5.79 -7.18
C HIS A 396 -9.68 -4.76 -6.09
N VAL A 397 -10.19 -3.58 -6.46
CA VAL A 397 -10.41 -2.45 -5.53
C VAL A 397 -11.30 -2.86 -4.35
N GLY A 398 -12.39 -3.61 -4.60
CA GLY A 398 -13.30 -4.10 -3.57
C GLY A 398 -12.71 -5.15 -2.62
N LYS A 399 -11.53 -5.70 -2.93
CA LYS A 399 -10.81 -6.64 -2.07
C LYS A 399 -9.79 -5.96 -1.15
N ILE A 400 -9.48 -4.67 -1.36
CA ILE A 400 -8.44 -3.94 -0.61
C ILE A 400 -8.67 -4.09 0.89
N HIS A 401 -9.85 -3.73 1.40
CA HIS A 401 -10.16 -3.85 2.82
C HIS A 401 -9.82 -5.25 3.37
N ALA A 402 -10.37 -6.32 2.79
CA ALA A 402 -10.16 -7.68 3.27
C ALA A 402 -8.72 -8.19 3.14
N THR A 403 -8.03 -7.86 2.05
CA THR A 403 -6.67 -8.32 1.80
C THR A 403 -5.69 -7.57 2.67
N TRP A 404 -5.82 -6.25 2.75
CA TRP A 404 -4.89 -5.39 3.48
C TRP A 404 -5.11 -5.43 4.98
N SER A 405 -6.36 -5.53 5.48
CA SER A 405 -6.62 -5.72 6.91
C SER A 405 -5.93 -6.99 7.44
N ARG A 406 -5.86 -8.05 6.62
CA ARG A 406 -5.09 -9.26 6.95
C ARG A 406 -3.59 -9.00 6.85
N ALA A 407 -3.12 -8.39 5.76
CA ALA A 407 -1.71 -8.15 5.50
C ALA A 407 -1.03 -7.30 6.59
N ILE A 408 -1.71 -6.26 7.09
CA ILE A 408 -1.20 -5.40 8.18
C ILE A 408 -1.40 -6.03 9.57
N GLY A 409 -2.23 -7.08 9.67
CA GLY A 409 -2.51 -7.78 10.93
C GLY A 409 -3.59 -7.11 11.77
N LEU A 410 -4.55 -6.44 11.14
CA LEU A 410 -5.74 -5.85 11.75
C LEU A 410 -6.89 -6.85 11.90
N SER A 411 -7.01 -7.81 10.96
CA SER A 411 -8.12 -8.77 10.95
C SER A 411 -7.65 -10.22 11.07
N SER A 412 -8.49 -11.08 11.66
CA SER A 412 -8.20 -12.51 11.80
C SER A 412 -9.45 -13.37 11.71
N ARG A 413 -9.27 -14.61 11.22
CA ARG A 413 -10.25 -15.71 11.35
C ARG A 413 -9.83 -16.74 12.41
N ARG A 414 -8.72 -16.52 13.11
CA ARG A 414 -8.22 -17.47 14.10
C ARG A 414 -9.28 -17.70 15.18
N SER A 415 -9.60 -18.97 15.44
CA SER A 415 -10.59 -19.39 16.43
C SER A 415 -12.01 -18.81 16.21
N SER A 416 -12.37 -18.50 14.96
CA SER A 416 -13.71 -18.03 14.56
C SER A 416 -14.08 -18.51 13.16
N ARG A 417 -15.38 -18.66 12.89
CA ARG A 417 -15.89 -18.93 11.53
C ARG A 417 -15.95 -17.64 10.69
N ARG A 418 -16.12 -16.49 11.35
CA ARG A 418 -16.23 -15.16 10.73
C ARG A 418 -14.88 -14.43 10.79
N VAL A 419 -14.58 -13.63 9.76
CA VAL A 419 -13.50 -12.64 9.86
C VAL A 419 -13.97 -11.52 10.78
N ARG A 420 -13.05 -11.01 11.58
CA ARG A 420 -13.28 -9.90 12.52
C ARG A 420 -12.02 -9.08 12.67
N TYR A 421 -12.13 -7.89 13.24
CA TYR A 421 -10.97 -7.12 13.64
C TYR A 421 -10.38 -7.70 14.94
N ALA A 422 -9.16 -8.24 14.82
CA ALA A 422 -8.45 -8.85 15.93
C ALA A 422 -6.96 -8.56 15.72
N PRO A 423 -6.48 -7.41 16.21
CA PRO A 423 -5.14 -6.93 15.91
C PRO A 423 -4.06 -7.89 16.44
N THR A 424 -3.02 -8.06 15.63
CA THR A 424 -1.81 -8.84 15.97
C THR A 424 -0.84 -8.00 16.80
N ASP A 425 0.09 -8.67 17.50
CA ASP A 425 1.11 -7.98 18.29
C ASP A 425 1.96 -7.02 17.45
N ARG A 426 2.23 -7.38 16.19
CA ARG A 426 2.95 -6.52 15.25
C ARG A 426 2.20 -5.21 14.99
N LEU A 427 0.88 -5.29 14.77
CA LEU A 427 0.08 -4.08 14.58
C LEU A 427 0.00 -3.26 15.87
N LEU A 428 -0.24 -3.91 17.01
CA LEU A 428 -0.28 -3.22 18.31
C LEU A 428 1.02 -2.47 18.60
N LYS A 429 2.19 -3.10 18.37
CA LYS A 429 3.49 -2.45 18.48
C LYS A 429 3.59 -1.23 17.56
N THR A 430 3.19 -1.35 16.29
CA THR A 430 3.19 -0.21 15.35
C THR A 430 2.28 0.93 15.83
N LEU A 431 1.09 0.62 16.34
CA LEU A 431 0.17 1.64 16.87
C LEU A 431 0.77 2.38 18.07
N VAL A 432 1.45 1.67 18.98
CA VAL A 432 2.19 2.30 20.09
C VAL A 432 3.28 3.23 19.54
N VAL A 433 4.09 2.74 18.62
CA VAL A 433 5.20 3.48 17.99
C VAL A 433 4.72 4.76 17.27
N ALA A 434 3.56 4.72 16.62
CA ALA A 434 2.99 5.85 15.90
C ALA A 434 2.23 6.85 16.79
N CYS A 435 1.62 6.39 17.89
CA CYS A 435 0.73 7.22 18.73
C CYS A 435 1.33 7.69 20.05
N VAL A 436 2.41 7.07 20.52
CA VAL A 436 3.02 7.36 21.82
C VAL A 436 4.40 7.96 21.60
N ASP A 437 4.59 9.21 21.99
CA ASP A 437 5.89 9.88 21.88
C ASP A 437 6.89 9.29 22.87
N ASN A 438 6.61 9.36 24.18
CA ASN A 438 7.41 8.70 25.22
C ASN A 438 6.55 7.74 26.05
N ARG A 439 5.59 8.28 26.80
CA ARG A 439 4.61 7.53 27.58
C ARG A 439 3.23 8.18 27.49
N LEU A 440 2.18 7.37 27.58
CA LEU A 440 0.78 7.81 27.54
C LEU A 440 -0.06 6.93 28.48
N GLU A 441 -0.99 7.51 29.24
CA GLU A 441 -1.91 6.70 30.06
C GLU A 441 -2.71 5.75 29.17
N PHE A 442 -2.96 4.54 29.64
CA PHE A 442 -3.64 3.50 28.84
C PHE A 442 -5.01 3.97 28.33
N LYS A 443 -5.78 4.68 29.15
CA LYS A 443 -7.08 5.27 28.77
C LYS A 443 -6.95 6.31 27.65
N ASP A 444 -5.88 7.11 27.67
CA ASP A 444 -5.63 8.15 26.67
C ASP A 444 -5.07 7.55 25.37
N PHE A 445 -4.31 6.46 25.48
CA PHE A 445 -3.89 5.66 24.33
C PHE A 445 -5.12 5.08 23.61
N LEU A 446 -6.06 4.50 24.36
CA LEU A 446 -7.34 4.08 23.81
C LEU A 446 -8.05 5.26 23.12
N ALA A 447 -8.28 6.38 23.82
CA ALA A 447 -8.94 7.55 23.24
C ALA A 447 -8.24 8.04 21.94
N ARG A 448 -6.90 8.01 21.91
CA ARG A 448 -6.10 8.35 20.73
C ARG A 448 -6.34 7.40 19.57
N LEU A 449 -6.36 6.09 19.80
CA LEU A 449 -6.64 5.11 18.75
C LEU A 449 -8.03 5.28 18.15
N HIS A 450 -9.02 5.58 19.00
CA HIS A 450 -10.39 5.84 18.55
C HIS A 450 -10.47 7.11 17.71
N GLN A 451 -9.95 8.23 18.22
CA GLN A 451 -9.97 9.51 17.51
C GLN A 451 -9.22 9.45 16.17
N ARG A 452 -8.08 8.76 16.13
CA ARG A 452 -7.19 8.76 14.96
C ARG A 452 -7.62 7.74 13.90
N TYR A 453 -8.07 6.55 14.31
CA TYR A 453 -8.31 5.42 13.40
C TYR A 453 -9.72 4.83 13.48
N GLY A 454 -10.58 5.34 14.36
CA GLY A 454 -11.89 4.73 14.63
C GLY A 454 -11.80 3.40 15.38
N ILE A 455 -10.66 3.07 16.00
CA ILE A 455 -10.50 1.79 16.70
C ILE A 455 -11.23 1.81 18.04
N VAL A 456 -12.18 0.89 18.21
CA VAL A 456 -12.97 0.70 19.44
C VAL A 456 -12.53 -0.58 20.14
N ILE A 457 -12.05 -0.47 21.38
CA ILE A 457 -11.52 -1.57 22.19
C ILE A 457 -12.10 -1.54 23.62
N GLY A 458 -12.14 -0.36 24.25
CA GLY A 458 -12.58 -0.16 25.63
C GLY A 458 -13.98 0.44 25.72
N ASP A 459 -14.54 0.42 26.92
CA ASP A 459 -15.91 0.81 27.24
C ASP A 459 -16.20 2.29 26.93
N ALA A 460 -15.25 3.19 27.24
CA ALA A 460 -15.41 4.62 26.98
C ALA A 460 -15.65 4.96 25.50
N GLN A 461 -15.06 4.18 24.59
CA GLN A 461 -15.22 4.34 23.14
C GLN A 461 -16.49 3.64 22.65
N ALA A 462 -16.89 2.57 23.33
CA ALA A 462 -18.01 1.72 22.96
C ALA A 462 -19.37 2.21 23.47
N ARG A 463 -19.46 3.43 24.01
CA ARG A 463 -20.72 4.04 24.51
C ARG A 463 -21.91 3.87 23.57
N PRO A 464 -21.79 4.10 22.24
CA PRO A 464 -22.92 3.89 21.34
C PRO A 464 -23.50 2.46 21.37
N PHE A 465 -22.63 1.44 21.54
CA PHE A 465 -23.05 0.04 21.64
C PHE A 465 -23.68 -0.28 23.00
N ILE A 466 -23.15 0.31 24.07
CA ILE A 466 -23.63 0.14 25.44
C ILE A 466 -25.00 0.81 25.63
N ASP A 467 -25.11 2.07 25.21
CA ASP A 467 -26.34 2.86 25.32
C ASP A 467 -27.48 2.27 24.48
N ALA A 468 -27.15 1.61 23.37
CA ALA A 468 -28.10 0.86 22.53
C ALA A 468 -28.48 -0.52 23.09
N GLY A 469 -27.86 -0.97 24.20
CA GLY A 469 -28.10 -2.29 24.79
C GLY A 469 -27.57 -3.47 23.97
N THR A 470 -26.64 -3.22 23.04
CA THR A 470 -26.04 -4.27 22.20
C THR A 470 -24.85 -4.98 22.86
N ALA A 471 -24.29 -4.41 23.92
CA ALA A 471 -23.27 -5.00 24.78
C ALA A 471 -23.34 -4.36 26.18
N ASP A 472 -22.84 -5.07 27.19
CA ASP A 472 -22.70 -4.51 28.52
C ASP A 472 -21.37 -3.74 28.64
N GLN A 473 -21.28 -2.81 29.59
CA GLN A 473 -20.02 -2.08 29.86
C GLN A 473 -18.87 -3.05 30.23
N GLU A 474 -19.19 -4.14 30.93
CA GLU A 474 -18.22 -5.15 31.36
C GLU A 474 -17.57 -5.87 30.17
N ASP A 475 -18.30 -6.12 29.08
CA ASP A 475 -17.78 -6.77 27.87
C ASP A 475 -16.57 -6.02 27.28
N PHE A 476 -16.68 -4.69 27.20
CA PHE A 476 -15.65 -3.82 26.67
C PHE A 476 -14.57 -3.47 27.70
N SER A 477 -14.94 -3.38 28.99
CA SER A 477 -13.96 -3.27 30.07
C SER A 477 -12.99 -4.46 30.08
N ASP A 478 -13.52 -5.68 30.01
CA ASP A 478 -12.73 -6.92 29.92
C ASP A 478 -11.86 -6.97 28.67
N ASN A 479 -12.37 -6.46 27.55
CA ASN A 479 -11.60 -6.37 26.31
C ASN A 479 -10.44 -5.38 26.42
N GLY A 480 -10.65 -4.25 27.09
CA GLY A 480 -9.62 -3.29 27.47
C GLY A 480 -8.54 -3.91 28.37
N HIS A 481 -8.93 -4.61 29.43
CA HIS A 481 -8.00 -5.29 30.33
C HIS A 481 -7.12 -6.31 29.60
N ARG A 482 -7.70 -7.08 28.66
CA ARG A 482 -6.93 -8.00 27.82
C ARG A 482 -5.90 -7.27 26.94
N LEU A 483 -6.22 -6.09 26.40
CA LEU A 483 -5.23 -5.29 25.69
C LEU A 483 -4.10 -4.87 26.64
N GLU A 484 -4.45 -4.40 27.84
CA GLU A 484 -3.49 -3.95 28.84
C GLU A 484 -2.47 -5.05 29.17
N GLU A 485 -2.94 -6.26 29.52
CA GLU A 485 -2.11 -7.44 29.79
C GLU A 485 -1.24 -7.80 28.59
N ARG A 486 -1.81 -7.75 27.38
CA ARG A 486 -1.09 -8.06 26.15
C ARG A 486 0.03 -7.06 25.88
N LEU A 487 -0.23 -5.76 26.02
CA LEU A 487 0.80 -4.73 25.89
C LEU A 487 1.90 -4.88 26.97
N ALA A 488 1.53 -5.26 28.19
CA ALA A 488 2.50 -5.55 29.25
C ALA A 488 3.41 -6.73 28.87
N SER A 489 2.85 -7.83 28.37
CA SER A 489 3.63 -8.99 27.91
C SER A 489 4.56 -8.70 26.73
N LEU A 490 4.24 -7.69 25.91
CA LEU A 490 5.08 -7.20 24.82
C LEU A 490 6.14 -6.20 25.28
N GLY A 491 6.17 -5.85 26.57
CA GLY A 491 7.07 -4.84 27.15
C GLY A 491 6.71 -3.40 26.77
N LEU A 492 5.50 -3.16 26.24
CA LEU A 492 5.00 -1.87 25.77
C LEU A 492 4.16 -1.12 26.81
N LEU A 493 3.94 -1.71 27.99
CA LEU A 493 3.16 -1.12 29.06
C LEU A 493 3.81 -1.38 30.41
N ARG A 494 3.77 -0.38 31.30
CA ARG A 494 4.26 -0.46 32.68
C ARG A 494 3.19 0.05 33.64
N ARG A 495 3.01 -0.66 34.76
CA ARG A 495 2.23 -0.18 35.89
C ARG A 495 3.16 0.56 36.86
N LEU A 496 2.83 1.82 37.16
CA LEU A 496 3.54 2.63 38.16
C LEU A 496 2.82 2.65 39.50
N SER A 497 1.53 2.29 39.52
CA SER A 497 0.70 2.05 40.70
C SER A 497 -0.44 1.09 40.35
N ASP A 498 -1.19 0.62 41.35
CA ASP A 498 -2.33 -0.30 41.15
C ASP A 498 -3.43 0.28 40.24
N SER A 499 -3.52 1.61 40.14
CA SER A 499 -4.58 2.30 39.39
C SER A 499 -4.08 3.02 38.13
N CYS A 500 -2.79 2.94 37.79
CA CYS A 500 -2.24 3.68 36.65
C CYS A 500 -1.28 2.84 35.79
N ALA A 501 -1.76 2.52 34.59
CA ALA A 501 -1.02 1.84 33.54
C ALA A 501 -0.61 2.85 32.45
N TYR A 502 0.68 2.84 32.09
CA TYR A 502 1.24 3.69 31.05
C TYR A 502 1.76 2.84 29.89
N VAL A 503 1.29 3.16 28.69
CA VAL A 503 1.84 2.65 27.44
C VAL A 503 3.10 3.44 27.12
N GLU A 504 4.18 2.75 26.80
CA GLU A 504 5.50 3.35 26.57
C GLU A 504 6.04 2.98 25.20
N ASN A 505 6.60 3.97 24.50
CA ASN A 505 7.26 3.74 23.22
C ASN A 505 8.63 3.08 23.48
N PRO A 506 8.85 1.83 22.99
CA PRO A 506 10.06 1.08 23.31
C PRO A 506 11.33 1.73 22.76
N PHE A 507 11.22 2.59 21.74
CA PHE A 507 12.35 3.23 21.09
C PHE A 507 12.75 4.57 21.71
N GLN A 508 11.96 5.10 22.64
CA GLN A 508 12.23 6.39 23.30
C GLN A 508 12.75 6.21 24.73
N ARG A 509 12.59 5.01 25.31
CA ARG A 509 13.20 4.62 26.59
C ARG A 509 14.72 4.86 26.60
N ALA A 510 15.41 4.52 25.51
CA ALA A 510 16.87 4.66 25.38
C ALA A 510 17.39 6.11 25.37
N ARG A 511 16.50 7.12 25.36
CA ARG A 511 16.84 8.54 25.50
C ARG A 511 16.66 9.08 26.91
N ALA A 512 15.91 8.38 27.76
CA ALA A 512 15.51 8.83 29.10
C ALA A 512 16.30 8.14 30.24
N GLU A 513 17.06 7.10 29.90
CA GLU A 513 18.15 6.52 30.70
C GLU A 513 19.49 7.04 30.17
#